data_AF-A0A8B5X045-F1
#
_entry.id   AF-A0A8B5X045-F1
#
_cell.length_a   1.000
_cell.length_b   1.000
_cell.length_c   1.000
_cell.angle_alpha   90.00
_cell.angle_beta   90.00
_cell.angle_gamma   90.00
#
_symmetry.space_group_name_H-M   'P 1'
#
loop_
_entity.id
_entity.type
_entity.pdbx_description
1 polymer ?
#
loop_
_entity_poly.entity_id
_entity_poly.type
_entity_poly.pdbx_seq_one_letter_code
_entity_poly.pdbx_strand_id
1 'polypeptide(L)'
;MEYSVLIEKINDGSLPDGYYYAHIPALDLTTHGMGIQGAKTAAEDLIYIWIEEKLAHAEPIPIESDSYYSKIEVKNALQSA
;
A
#
# COMPACT_ATOMS: atom_id res chain seq x y z
N MET A 1 -5.56 -7.64 -14.97
CA MET A 1 -6.11 -6.76 -13.93
C MET A 1 -4.92 -6.24 -13.17
N GLU A 2 -4.82 -4.92 -13.02
CA GLU A 2 -3.66 -4.26 -12.44
C GLU A 2 -4.18 -3.37 -11.32
N TYR A 3 -3.39 -3.24 -10.25
CA TYR A 3 -3.71 -2.36 -9.12
C TYR A 3 -2.51 -1.48 -8.84
N SER A 4 -2.80 -0.24 -8.47
CA SER A 4 -1.75 0.67 -8.04
C SER A 4 -1.31 0.34 -6.62
N VAL A 5 0.00 0.40 -6.37
CA VAL A 5 0.57 0.17 -5.05
C VAL A 5 1.38 1.40 -4.63
N LEU A 6 0.94 2.06 -3.56
CA LEU A 6 1.70 3.12 -2.90
C LEU A 6 2.71 2.49 -1.94
N ILE A 7 3.99 2.81 -2.12
CA ILE A 7 5.08 2.31 -1.28
C ILE A 7 5.62 3.45 -0.41
N GLU A 8 5.62 3.25 0.90
CA GLU A 8 6.01 4.28 1.87
C GLU A 8 7.07 3.75 2.83
N LYS A 9 8.05 4.59 3.15
CA LYS A 9 9.08 4.24 4.12
C LYS A 9 8.49 4.27 5.53
N ILE A 10 8.73 3.22 6.30
CA ILE A 10 8.35 3.14 7.71
C ILE A 10 9.46 3.76 8.56
N ASN A 11 9.14 4.78 9.37
CA ASN A 11 10.12 5.47 10.23
C ASN A 11 9.58 5.69 11.67
N ASP A 12 8.52 5.00 12.07
CA ASP A 12 7.88 5.16 13.38
C ASP A 12 8.37 4.15 14.43
N GLY A 13 9.29 3.25 14.06
CA GLY A 13 9.83 2.20 14.93
C GLY A 13 8.90 1.01 15.15
N SER A 14 7.78 0.92 14.41
CA SER A 14 6.85 -0.22 14.48
C SER A 14 7.43 -1.51 13.89
N LEU A 15 8.38 -1.39 12.95
CA LEU A 15 9.03 -2.50 12.26
C LEU A 15 10.55 -2.27 12.21
N PRO A 16 11.34 -3.34 11.97
CA PRO A 16 12.77 -3.21 11.77
C PRO A 16 13.13 -2.22 10.64
N ASP A 17 14.32 -1.65 10.71
CA ASP A 17 14.82 -0.78 9.65
C ASP A 17 14.85 -1.52 8.30
N GLY A 18 14.47 -0.79 7.25
CA GLY A 18 14.44 -1.30 5.88
C GLY A 18 13.08 -1.85 5.44
N TYR A 19 12.09 -1.97 6.35
CA TYR A 19 10.73 -2.27 5.95
C TYR A 19 10.03 -1.06 5.30
N TYR A 20 9.17 -1.36 4.33
CA TYR A 20 8.31 -0.41 3.63
C TYR A 20 6.86 -0.88 3.73
N TYR A 21 5.94 0.07 3.89
CA TYR A 21 4.50 -0.17 3.74
C TYR A 21 4.17 -0.26 2.26
N ALA A 22 3.24 -1.15 1.92
CA ALA A 22 2.57 -1.21 0.65
C ALA A 22 1.07 -1.06 0.88
N HIS A 23 0.47 -0.06 0.25
CA HIS A 23 -0.96 0.21 0.31
C HIS A 23 -1.56 0.08 -1.10
N ILE A 24 -2.66 -0.65 -1.22
CA ILE A 24 -3.38 -0.93 -2.47
C ILE A 24 -4.76 -0.25 -2.38
N PRO A 25 -4.90 1.02 -2.81
CA PRO A 25 -6.06 1.83 -2.46
C PRO A 25 -7.39 1.30 -3.01
N ALA A 26 -7.40 0.76 -4.23
CA ALA A 26 -8.63 0.26 -4.84
C ALA A 26 -9.23 -0.94 -4.09
N LEU A 27 -8.43 -1.64 -3.29
CA LEU A 27 -8.84 -2.81 -2.51
C LEU A 27 -8.91 -2.53 -1.00
N ASP A 28 -8.50 -1.34 -0.55
CA ASP A 28 -8.35 -0.99 0.87
C ASP A 28 -7.47 -2.00 1.64
N LEU A 29 -6.36 -2.41 1.02
CA LEU A 29 -5.43 -3.40 1.56
C LEU A 29 -4.08 -2.77 1.89
N THR A 30 -3.49 -3.21 3.00
CA THR A 30 -2.14 -2.80 3.40
C THR A 30 -1.30 -4.01 3.82
N THR A 31 -0.02 -3.98 3.48
CA THR A 31 0.99 -4.94 3.95
C THR A 31 2.33 -4.24 4.08
N HIS A 32 3.37 -4.96 4.46
CA HIS A 32 4.73 -4.45 4.53
C HIS A 32 5.74 -5.51 4.08
N GLY A 33 6.90 -5.06 3.64
CA GLY A 33 7.98 -5.96 3.26
C GLY A 33 9.33 -5.28 3.28
N MET A 34 10.38 -6.12 3.24
CA MET A 34 11.75 -5.65 3.29
C MET A 34 12.16 -5.01 1.95
N GLY A 35 12.53 -3.73 2.00
CA GLY A 35 12.76 -2.91 0.83
C GLY A 35 11.51 -2.69 -0.03
N ILE A 36 11.64 -1.86 -1.06
CA ILE A 36 10.55 -1.59 -2.01
C ILE A 36 10.09 -2.88 -2.70
N GLN A 37 11.04 -3.73 -3.12
CA GLN A 37 10.70 -4.96 -3.84
C GLN A 37 9.99 -5.97 -2.95
N GLY A 38 10.43 -6.15 -1.70
CA GLY A 38 9.75 -7.06 -0.77
C GLY A 38 8.35 -6.58 -0.42
N ALA A 39 8.14 -5.27 -0.26
CA ALA A 39 6.80 -4.72 -0.05
C ALA A 39 5.87 -4.93 -1.26
N LYS A 40 6.39 -4.81 -2.49
CA LYS A 40 5.63 -5.12 -3.71
C LYS A 40 5.27 -6.59 -3.82
N THR A 41 6.20 -7.50 -3.52
CA THR A 41 5.93 -8.95 -3.52
C THR A 41 4.88 -9.31 -2.47
N ALA A 42 5.01 -8.78 -1.25
CA ALA A 42 4.00 -8.99 -0.20
C ALA A 42 2.62 -8.45 -0.61
N ALA A 43 2.55 -7.33 -1.33
CA ALA A 43 1.30 -6.78 -1.85
C ALA A 43 0.68 -7.69 -2.91
N GLU A 44 1.49 -8.21 -3.84
CA GLU A 44 1.05 -9.16 -4.86
C GLU A 44 0.46 -10.43 -4.22
N ASP A 45 1.17 -11.04 -3.26
CA ASP A 45 0.70 -12.22 -2.53
C ASP A 45 -0.63 -11.95 -1.81
N LEU A 46 -0.75 -10.79 -1.15
CA LEU A 46 -1.98 -10.39 -0.45
C LEU A 46 -3.15 -10.20 -1.41
N ILE A 47 -2.93 -9.57 -2.57
CA ILE A 47 -3.96 -9.38 -3.60
C ILE A 47 -4.49 -10.73 -4.08
N TYR A 48 -3.61 -11.70 -4.35
CA TYR A 48 -4.04 -13.02 -4.82
C TYR A 48 -4.93 -13.73 -3.80
N ILE A 49 -4.49 -13.79 -2.53
CA ILE A 49 -5.27 -14.44 -1.46
C ILE A 49 -6.63 -13.75 -1.29
N TRP A 50 -6.66 -12.42 -1.29
CA TRP A 50 -7.89 -11.66 -1.13
C TRP A 50 -8.86 -11.88 -2.29
N ILE A 51 -8.36 -11.92 -3.54
CA ILE A 51 -9.17 -12.21 -4.72
C ILE A 51 -9.76 -13.63 -4.65
N GLU A 52 -8.96 -14.62 -4.25
CA GLU A 52 -9.45 -15.99 -4.07
C GLU A 52 -10.59 -16.06 -3.05
N GLU A 53 -10.49 -15.33 -1.94
CA GLU A 53 -11.55 -15.22 -0.94
C GLU A 53 -12.82 -14.60 -1.53
N LYS A 54 -12.71 -13.47 -2.26
CA LYS A 54 -13.87 -12.84 -2.92
C LYS A 54 -14.55 -13.78 -3.91
N LEU A 55 -13.78 -14.50 -4.72
CA LEU A 55 -14.32 -15.46 -5.68
C LEU A 55 -15.04 -16.62 -4.98
N ALA A 56 -14.47 -17.15 -3.89
CA ALA A 56 -15.08 -18.24 -3.13
C ALA A 56 -16.43 -17.85 -2.50
N HIS A 57 -16.63 -16.56 -2.22
CA HIS A 57 -17.86 -16.01 -1.66
C HIS A 57 -18.78 -15.37 -2.70
N ALA A 58 -18.46 -15.47 -3.99
CA ALA A 58 -19.16 -14.80 -5.09
C ALA A 58 -19.35 -13.29 -4.88
N GLU A 59 -18.37 -12.66 -4.23
CA GLU A 59 -18.35 -11.22 -3.99
C GLU A 59 -17.74 -10.48 -5.19
N PRO A 60 -18.19 -9.26 -5.50
CA PRO A 60 -17.61 -8.46 -6.57
C PRO A 60 -16.17 -8.06 -6.23
N ILE A 61 -15.30 -8.11 -7.25
CA ILE A 61 -13.93 -7.63 -7.16
C ILE A 61 -13.89 -6.20 -7.71
N PRO A 62 -13.46 -5.20 -6.90
CA PRO A 62 -13.27 -3.83 -7.37
C PRO A 62 -12.26 -3.78 -8.51
N ILE A 63 -12.52 -2.95 -9.52
CA ILE A 63 -11.58 -2.71 -10.62
C ILE A 63 -10.83 -1.41 -10.31
N GLU A 64 -9.52 -1.41 -10.54
CA GLU A 64 -8.69 -0.21 -10.44
C GLU A 64 -9.23 0.90 -11.35
N SER A 65 -9.39 2.10 -10.79
CA SER A 65 -9.58 3.36 -11.52
C SER A 65 -8.25 4.08 -11.67
N ASP A 66 -8.18 5.09 -12.55
CA ASP A 66 -6.97 5.93 -12.67
C ASP A 66 -6.50 6.46 -11.31
N SER A 67 -5.27 6.11 -10.96
CA SER A 67 -4.65 6.47 -9.69
C SER A 67 -3.56 7.53 -9.89
N TYR A 68 -3.65 8.61 -9.12
CA TYR A 68 -2.67 9.68 -9.11
C TYR A 68 -2.13 9.89 -7.70
N TYR A 69 -0.81 9.84 -7.54
CA TYR A 69 -0.14 10.07 -6.27
C TYR A 69 0.63 11.39 -6.32
N SER A 70 0.46 12.23 -5.31
CA SER A 70 1.27 13.43 -5.15
C SER A 70 1.58 13.69 -3.67
N LYS A 71 2.62 14.48 -3.43
CA LYS A 71 2.92 15.04 -2.11
C LYS A 71 2.57 16.51 -2.16
N ILE A 72 1.77 16.97 -1.21
CA ILE A 72 1.46 18.40 -1.04
C ILE A 72 2.24 18.88 0.17
N GLU A 73 3.13 19.85 -0.04
CA GLU A 73 3.81 20.53 1.06
C GLU A 73 2.81 21.49 1.72
N VAL A 74 2.55 21.28 3.00
CA VAL A 74 1.74 22.19 3.81
C VAL A 74 2.68 23.04 4.65
N LYS A 75 2.66 24.36 4.47
CA LYS A 75 3.42 25.28 5.32
C LYS A 75 2.82 25.24 6.72
N ASN A 76 3.53 24.63 7.66
CA ASN A 76 3.23 24.82 9.07
C ASN A 76 4.04 26.04 9.56
N ALA A 77 3.36 27.12 9.89
CA ALA A 77 3.97 28.23 10.60
C ALA A 77 4.25 27.76 12.03
N LEU A 78 5.45 27.21 12.26
CA LEU A 78 6.21 27.12 13.51
C LEU A 78 7.33 26.08 13.31
N GLN A 79 8.42 26.48 12.65
CA GLN A 79 9.74 25.97 13.04
C GLN A 79 10.16 26.80 14.25
N SER A 80 9.91 26.29 15.45
CA SER A 80 10.62 26.75 16.63
C SER A 80 12.08 26.30 16.48
N ALA A 81 12.99 27.27 16.71
CA ALA A 81 14.43 27.22 16.48
C ALA A 81 15.17 26.04 17.14
#